data_AF-A0A382GCD1-F1
#
_entry.id   AF-A0A382GCD1-F1
#
_cell.length_a   1.000
_cell.length_b   1.000
_cell.length_c   1.000
_cell.angle_alpha   90.00
_cell.angle_beta   90.00
_cell.angle_gamma   90.00
#
_symmetry.space_group_name_H-M   'P 1'
#
loop_
_entity.id
_entity.type
_entity.pdbx_description
1 polymer ?
#
loop_
_entity_poly.entity_id
_entity_poly.type
_entity_poly.pdbx_seq_one_letter_code
_entity_poly.pdbx_strand_id
1 'polypeptide(L)'
;VLLVGCGTTQQPEPPTAKAPDISIHQAAKKGNIEAVKQHLAAGTDVNAIDLNGMTPIDLADGEIADLLRKHGGKTAEELKTEGK
;
A
#
# COMPACT_ATOMS: atom_id res chain seq x y z
N VAL A 1 32.28 7.40 -22.66
CA VAL A 1 31.23 8.44 -22.78
C VAL A 1 29.90 7.77 -22.43
N LEU A 2 29.30 8.19 -21.31
CA LEU A 2 27.89 8.03 -20.83
C LEU A 2 27.42 6.58 -20.51
N LEU A 3 27.28 6.19 -19.23
CA LEU A 3 26.06 6.28 -18.36
C LEU A 3 24.94 5.34 -18.87
N VAL A 4 24.27 4.46 -18.11
CA VAL A 4 23.53 4.64 -16.84
C VAL A 4 23.24 3.23 -16.28
N GLY A 5 23.32 3.05 -14.96
CA GLY A 5 22.88 1.81 -14.31
C GLY A 5 21.37 1.73 -14.17
N CYS A 6 20.82 0.51 -14.15
CA CYS A 6 19.57 0.24 -13.45
C CYS A 6 19.80 -1.05 -12.69
N GLY A 7 19.93 -0.95 -11.36
CA GLY A 7 19.72 -2.10 -10.50
C GLY A 7 18.36 -2.67 -10.84
N THR A 8 18.36 -3.89 -11.40
CA THR A 8 17.13 -4.66 -11.52
C THR A 8 16.55 -4.73 -10.13
N THR A 9 15.39 -4.09 -10.02
CA THR A 9 14.48 -4.13 -8.89
C THR A 9 14.57 -5.49 -8.24
N GLN A 10 14.75 -5.51 -6.91
CA GLN A 10 14.42 -6.67 -6.09
C GLN A 10 12.94 -6.96 -6.33
N GLN A 11 12.66 -7.70 -7.39
CA GLN A 11 11.47 -8.46 -7.55
C GLN A 11 11.87 -9.85 -7.05
N PRO A 12 11.74 -10.15 -5.74
CA PRO A 12 11.59 -11.53 -5.37
C PRO A 12 10.38 -12.03 -6.15
N GLU A 13 10.65 -13.04 -6.95
CA GLU A 13 9.74 -13.96 -7.64
C GLU A 13 8.48 -14.17 -6.78
N PRO A 14 7.28 -14.22 -7.38
CA PRO A 14 6.04 -14.15 -6.62
C PRO A 14 6.00 -15.37 -5.71
N PRO A 15 6.07 -15.22 -4.37
CA PRO A 15 5.62 -16.31 -3.56
C PRO A 15 4.14 -16.42 -3.90
N THR A 16 3.61 -17.62 -3.89
CA THR A 16 2.21 -17.93 -3.59
C THR A 16 1.79 -17.36 -2.22
N ALA A 17 2.17 -16.13 -1.89
CA ALA A 17 1.76 -15.36 -0.72
C ALA A 17 0.34 -14.89 -1.00
N LYS A 18 -0.59 -15.81 -0.74
CA LYS A 18 -1.97 -15.48 -0.41
C LYS A 18 -1.94 -14.18 0.40
N ALA A 19 -2.68 -13.17 -0.05
CA ALA A 19 -2.86 -11.95 0.75
C ALA A 19 -3.23 -12.37 2.18
N PRO A 20 -2.65 -11.72 3.20
CA PRO A 20 -2.92 -12.13 4.57
C PRO A 20 -4.43 -12.05 4.84
N ASP A 21 -4.94 -12.90 5.72
CA ASP A 21 -6.39 -12.98 6.01
C ASP A 21 -6.94 -11.68 6.64
N ILE A 22 -6.06 -10.83 7.18
CA ILE A 22 -6.40 -9.48 7.64
C ILE A 22 -6.47 -8.54 6.45
N SER A 23 -7.45 -7.62 6.40
CA SER A 23 -7.49 -6.61 5.34
C SER A 23 -6.37 -5.56 5.51
N ILE A 24 -5.97 -4.92 4.41
CA ILE A 24 -4.97 -3.85 4.44
C ILE A 24 -5.42 -2.67 5.33
N HIS A 25 -6.73 -2.40 5.42
CA HIS A 25 -7.33 -1.43 6.35
C HIS A 25 -7.09 -1.78 7.81
N GLN A 26 -7.33 -3.04 8.17
CA GLN A 26 -7.14 -3.50 9.55
C GLN A 26 -5.65 -3.63 9.88
N ALA A 27 -4.82 -4.05 8.92
CA ALA A 27 -3.38 -4.06 9.07
C ALA A 27 -2.84 -2.65 9.33
N ALA A 28 -3.32 -1.68 8.55
CA ALA A 28 -2.96 -0.28 8.72
C ALA A 28 -3.39 0.28 10.08
N LYS A 29 -4.67 0.08 10.44
CA LYS A 29 -5.24 0.49 11.72
C LYS A 29 -4.52 -0.09 12.93
N LYS A 30 -4.06 -1.35 12.82
CA LYS A 30 -3.34 -2.05 13.90
C LYS A 30 -1.85 -1.71 13.93
N GLY A 31 -1.33 -0.94 12.97
CA GLY A 31 0.11 -0.70 12.85
C GLY A 31 0.91 -1.94 12.43
N ASN A 32 0.27 -2.93 11.80
CA ASN A 32 0.94 -4.16 11.39
C ASN A 32 1.69 -3.96 10.06
N ILE A 33 2.92 -3.47 10.16
CA ILE A 33 3.80 -3.16 9.02
C ILE A 33 4.04 -4.39 8.15
N GLU A 34 4.20 -5.58 8.74
CA GLU A 34 4.46 -6.81 8.00
C GLU A 34 3.27 -7.20 7.12
N ALA A 35 2.05 -7.14 7.66
CA ALA A 35 0.84 -7.41 6.89
C ALA A 35 0.63 -6.38 5.77
N VAL A 36 0.90 -5.09 6.02
CA VAL A 36 0.84 -4.05 4.98
C VAL A 36 1.86 -4.33 3.87
N LYS A 37 3.10 -4.68 4.20
CA LYS A 37 4.13 -5.04 3.21
C LYS A 37 3.72 -6.27 2.37
N GLN A 38 3.12 -7.28 2.99
CA GLN A 38 2.61 -8.45 2.27
C GLN A 38 1.48 -8.08 1.30
N HIS A 39 0.55 -7.22 1.71
CA HIS A 39 -0.50 -6.73 0.81
C HIS A 39 0.06 -5.97 -0.40
N LEU A 40 1.06 -5.12 -0.16
CA LEU A 40 1.73 -4.38 -1.23
C LEU A 40 2.46 -5.31 -2.20
N ALA A 41 3.17 -6.32 -1.67
CA ALA A 41 3.81 -7.34 -2.48
C ALA A 41 2.81 -8.19 -3.27
N ALA A 42 1.63 -8.44 -2.70
CA ALA A 42 0.54 -9.14 -3.38
C ALA A 42 -0.20 -8.28 -4.44
N GLY A 43 0.17 -7.00 -4.60
CA GLY A 43 -0.49 -6.10 -5.54
C GLY A 43 -1.90 -5.68 -5.11
N THR A 44 -2.17 -5.70 -3.79
CA THR A 44 -3.45 -5.22 -3.25
C THR A 44 -3.61 -3.73 -3.56
N ASP A 45 -4.82 -3.30 -3.91
CA ASP A 45 -5.12 -1.89 -4.11
C ASP A 45 -4.94 -1.09 -2.81
N VAL A 46 -3.95 -0.21 -2.80
CA VAL A 46 -3.62 0.68 -1.68
C VAL A 46 -4.63 1.80 -1.47
N ASN A 47 -5.51 2.01 -2.46
CA ASN A 47 -6.57 3.00 -2.45
C ASN A 47 -7.96 2.36 -2.24
N ALA A 48 -7.99 1.06 -1.92
CA ALA A 48 -9.23 0.35 -1.66
C ALA A 48 -10.03 1.04 -0.55
N ILE A 49 -11.33 1.21 -0.76
CA ILE A 49 -12.22 1.85 0.21
C ILE A 49 -12.95 0.76 0.99
N ASP A 50 -12.89 0.79 2.33
CA ASP A 50 -13.65 -0.12 3.19
C ASP A 50 -15.13 0.31 3.31
N LEU A 51 -15.95 -0.50 3.98
CA LEU A 51 -17.37 -0.24 4.23
C LEU A 51 -17.67 1.13 4.87
N ASN A 52 -16.68 1.71 5.56
CA ASN A 52 -16.79 3.02 6.19
C ASN A 52 -16.41 4.20 5.27
N GLY A 53 -16.09 3.95 3.99
CA GLY A 53 -15.65 5.00 3.08
C GLY A 53 -14.21 5.48 3.32
N MET A 54 -13.39 4.67 4.01
CA MET A 54 -12.01 4.99 4.38
C MET A 54 -11.02 4.14 3.59
N THR A 55 -9.90 4.74 3.18
CA THR A 55 -8.77 4.02 2.58
C THR A 55 -7.83 3.49 3.67
N PRO A 56 -6.84 2.64 3.34
CA PRO A 56 -5.90 2.12 4.31
C PRO A 56 -5.06 3.24 4.95
N ILE A 57 -4.77 4.32 4.20
CA ILE A 57 -4.04 5.48 4.73
C ILE A 57 -4.91 6.32 5.69
N ASP A 58 -6.23 6.42 5.47
CA ASP A 58 -7.13 7.10 6.41
C ASP A 58 -7.15 6.44 7.81
N LEU A 59 -6.84 5.15 7.84
CA LEU A 59 -6.75 4.35 9.06
C LEU A 59 -5.32 4.15 9.56
N ALA A 60 -4.31 4.54 8.78
CA ALA A 60 -2.91 4.39 9.11
C ALA A 60 -2.39 5.63 9.84
N ASP A 61 -1.49 5.41 10.79
CA ASP A 61 -0.73 6.47 11.44
C ASP A 61 0.78 6.23 11.28
N GLY A 62 1.55 7.32 11.32
CA GLY A 62 3.02 7.30 11.32
C GLY A 62 3.62 6.54 10.13
N GLU A 63 4.53 5.61 10.42
CA GLU A 63 5.33 4.91 9.41
C GLU A 63 4.49 4.13 8.39
N ILE A 64 3.33 3.58 8.79
CA ILE A 64 2.44 2.88 7.86
C ILE A 64 1.89 3.84 6.80
N ALA A 65 1.46 5.03 7.23
CA ALA A 65 0.90 6.02 6.32
C ALA A 65 1.96 6.50 5.32
N ASP A 66 3.18 6.75 5.79
CA ASP A 66 4.33 7.08 4.93
C ASP A 66 4.65 5.96 3.94
N LEU A 67 4.58 4.70 4.38
CA LEU A 67 4.84 3.54 3.54
C LEU A 67 3.76 3.40 2.44
N LEU A 68 2.48 3.57 2.79
CA LEU A 68 1.38 3.55 1.82
C LEU A 68 1.51 4.70 0.81
N ARG A 69 1.83 5.92 1.26
CA ARG A 69 2.07 7.07 0.35
C ARG A 69 3.19 6.82 -0.63
N LYS A 70 4.30 6.22 -0.19
CA LYS A 70 5.42 5.87 -1.07
C LYS A 70 5.01 4.89 -2.18
N HIS A 71 3.99 4.07 -1.92
CA HIS A 71 3.39 3.15 -2.89
C HIS A 71 2.19 3.74 -3.64
N GLY A 72 1.93 5.05 -3.56
CA GLY A 72 0.85 5.72 -4.27
C GLY A 72 -0.51 5.68 -3.56
N GLY A 73 -0.52 5.33 -2.26
CA GLY A 73 -1.70 5.40 -1.41
C GLY A 73 -2.15 6.84 -1.16
N LYS A 74 -3.45 7.08 -1.26
CA LYS A 74 -4.13 8.37 -1.11
C LYS A 74 -5.28 8.25 -0.13
N THR A 75 -5.58 9.34 0.57
CA THR A 75 -6.75 9.40 1.46
C THR A 75 -8.03 9.33 0.64
N ALA A 76 -9.14 8.91 1.24
CA ALA A 76 -10.43 8.95 0.58
C ALA A 76 -10.82 10.38 0.12
N GLU A 77 -10.30 11.41 0.80
CA GLU A 77 -10.49 12.81 0.41
C GLU A 77 -9.71 13.16 -0.86
N GLU A 78 -8.45 12.75 -0.96
CA GLU A 78 -7.60 12.99 -2.13
C GLU A 78 -8.19 12.32 -3.38
N LEU A 79 -8.67 11.07 -3.28
CA LEU A 79 -9.27 10.34 -4.40
C LEU A 79 -10.54 11.00 -4.96
N LYS A 80 -11.30 11.73 -4.14
CA LYS A 80 -12.51 12.45 -4.59
C LYS A 80 -12.19 13.68 -5.43
N THR A 81 -10.98 14.23 -5.30
CA THR A 81 -10.59 15.49 -5.96
C THR A 81 -10.02 15.32 -7.37
N GLU A 82 -9.61 14.11 -7.75
CA GLU A 82 -8.96 13.85 -9.05
C GLU A 82 -9.94 13.55 -10.20
N GLY A 83 -11.25 13.52 -9.93
CA GLY A 83 -12.29 13.22 -10.92
C GLY A 83 -13.02 14.43 -11.49
N LYS A 84 -12.48 15.66 -11.38
CA LYS A 84 -13.14 16.89 -11.80
C LYS A 84 -12.54 17.51 -13.06
#